data_AF-A0A9D2DB59-F1
#
_entry.id   AF-A0A9D2DB59-F1
#
_cell.length_a   1.000
_cell.length_b   1.000
_cell.length_c   1.000
_cell.angle_alpha   90.00
_cell.angle_beta   90.00
_cell.angle_gamma   90.00
#
_symmetry.space_group_name_H-M   'P 1'
#
loop_
_entity.id
_entity.type
_entity.pdbx_description
1 polymer ?
#
loop_
_entity_poly.entity_id
_entity_poly.type
_entity_poly.pdbx_seq_one_letter_code
_entity_poly.pdbx_strand_id
1 'polypeptide(L)'
;MMELVTGGSGSGKSAYAEMSLCSISRPGSGGRAAEDTKENTEEKKTEQKPPLYYIATMPSWDKETEKKIERHRVMRSGKGFLTLEWYTDLEDRLKSGDCPPMEGAGVLVECLSNLTANEMYMESGAGEGTAEAVVRGIMELKRRCAHLVVVTNDVFAESASDTPEMRQYKENLGKINQVLAGEADRVTEVVRGIPCTVKKPAGVETLCTEEQGETEIRMQTERKDRRHVKIITGGAYQGKLAYARRLYPGMTWTDGKSCRLDEIGICSAVYAFHEFVKRWLEAGRSSAELTDLLLEETKELIIVCDEIGCGLVPVDAFEREYREETGRIMTALAERAERVDRVVCGIGTRIR
;
A
#
# COMPACT_ATOMS: atom_id res chain seq x y z
N MET A 1 -3.62 -15.64 -12.04
CA MET A 1 -2.44 -14.95 -11.43
C MET A 1 -2.86 -14.40 -10.08
N MET A 2 -2.04 -14.60 -9.04
CA MET A 2 -2.24 -14.07 -7.69
C MET A 2 -1.12 -13.10 -7.29
N GLU A 3 -1.49 -11.91 -6.81
CA GLU A 3 -0.57 -10.95 -6.18
C GLU A 3 -0.94 -10.72 -4.71
N LEU A 4 0.05 -10.78 -3.82
CA LEU A 4 -0.06 -10.35 -2.43
C LEU A 4 0.54 -8.94 -2.29
N VAL A 5 -0.27 -7.99 -1.83
CA VAL A 5 0.13 -6.60 -1.61
C VAL A 5 0.19 -6.33 -0.11
N THR A 6 1.35 -5.88 0.38
CA THR A 6 1.56 -5.54 1.79
C THR A 6 2.01 -4.08 1.97
N GLY A 7 1.88 -3.54 3.17
CA GLY A 7 2.36 -2.22 3.54
C GLY A 7 1.70 -1.67 4.81
N GLY A 8 2.29 -0.63 5.38
CA GLY A 8 1.78 0.03 6.59
C GLY A 8 0.45 0.78 6.38
N SER A 9 -0.05 1.41 7.45
CA SER A 9 -1.19 2.36 7.38
C SER A 9 -0.87 3.56 6.49
N GLY A 10 -1.86 4.06 5.74
CA GLY A 10 -1.69 5.20 4.84
C GLY A 10 -0.60 5.04 3.77
N SER A 11 -0.11 3.83 3.50
CA SER A 11 0.98 3.55 2.56
C SER A 11 0.59 3.62 1.08
N GLY A 12 -0.71 3.73 0.75
CA GLY A 12 -1.19 3.69 -0.63
C GLY A 12 -1.44 2.28 -1.20
N LYS A 13 -1.32 1.21 -0.40
CA LYS A 13 -1.52 -0.18 -0.84
C LYS A 13 -2.88 -0.46 -1.50
N SER A 14 -3.96 0.14 -1.01
CA SER A 14 -5.33 -0.01 -1.55
C SER A 14 -5.42 0.57 -2.96
N ALA A 15 -4.93 1.81 -3.14
CA ALA A 15 -4.90 2.46 -4.44
C ALA A 15 -4.05 1.68 -5.46
N TYR A 16 -2.89 1.18 -5.02
CA TYR A 16 -2.04 0.31 -5.83
C TYR A 16 -2.76 -0.98 -6.22
N ALA A 17 -3.38 -1.67 -5.27
CA ALA A 17 -4.06 -2.95 -5.51
C ALA A 17 -5.23 -2.82 -6.50
N GLU A 18 -6.04 -1.77 -6.35
CA GLU A 18 -7.11 -1.45 -7.29
C GLU A 18 -6.57 -1.20 -8.71
N MET A 19 -5.52 -0.37 -8.83
CA MET A 19 -4.90 -0.07 -10.12
C MET A 19 -4.23 -1.29 -10.76
N SER A 20 -3.55 -2.10 -9.96
CA SER A 20 -2.91 -3.36 -10.39
C SER A 20 -3.97 -4.26 -11.01
N LEU A 21 -5.05 -4.57 -10.28
CA LEU A 21 -6.10 -5.45 -10.78
C LEU A 21 -6.81 -4.88 -12.01
N CYS A 22 -7.12 -3.58 -12.03
CA CYS A 22 -7.71 -2.91 -13.19
C CYS A 22 -6.81 -2.96 -14.43
N SER A 23 -5.49 -2.93 -14.26
CA SER A 23 -4.53 -2.98 -15.38
C SER A 23 -4.44 -4.38 -15.99
N ILE A 24 -4.43 -5.41 -15.14
CA ILE A 24 -4.30 -6.82 -15.54
C ILE A 24 -5.61 -7.35 -16.14
N SER A 25 -6.76 -6.85 -15.68
CA SER A 25 -8.07 -7.31 -16.16
C SER A 25 -8.52 -6.62 -17.46
N ARG A 26 -7.63 -5.89 -18.16
CA ARG A 26 -7.93 -5.30 -19.47
C ARG A 26 -7.82 -6.35 -20.58
N PRO A 27 -8.81 -6.46 -21.49
CA PRO A 27 -8.70 -7.29 -22.68
C PRO A 27 -7.42 -6.93 -23.46
N GLY A 28 -6.58 -7.93 -23.78
CA GLY A 28 -5.36 -7.77 -24.58
C GLY A 28 -4.02 -7.68 -23.83
N SER A 29 -3.98 -7.79 -22.50
CA SER A 29 -2.72 -7.74 -21.72
C SER A 29 -2.02 -9.09 -21.47
N GLY A 30 -2.61 -10.19 -21.94
CA GLY A 30 -1.96 -11.51 -21.96
C GLY A 30 -1.18 -11.72 -23.26
N GLY A 31 0.15 -11.72 -23.19
CA GLY A 31 1.03 -11.77 -24.35
C GLY A 31 0.88 -13.02 -25.23
N ARG A 32 0.64 -12.78 -26.52
CA ARG A 32 1.38 -13.32 -27.67
C ARG A 32 1.18 -12.35 -28.83
N ALA A 33 2.23 -11.64 -29.21
CA ALA A 33 2.28 -10.98 -30.50
C ALA A 33 2.24 -12.08 -31.57
N ALA A 34 1.12 -12.18 -32.28
CA ALA A 34 1.06 -12.89 -33.55
C ALA A 34 0.93 -11.81 -34.63
N GLU A 35 1.99 -11.65 -35.40
CA GLU A 35 1.98 -10.93 -36.66
C GLU A 35 1.08 -11.65 -37.67
N ASP A 36 0.45 -10.83 -38.52
CA ASP A 36 -0.16 -11.12 -39.81
C ASP A 36 -1.34 -12.10 -39.91
N THR A 37 -2.55 -11.56 -40.14
CA THR A 37 -3.10 -11.42 -41.52
C THR A 37 -4.46 -10.69 -41.50
N LYS A 38 -4.69 -9.91 -42.56
CA LYS A 38 -5.90 -9.11 -42.79
C LYS A 38 -7.09 -9.97 -43.24
N GLU A 39 -8.26 -9.38 -43.03
CA GLU A 39 -9.58 -9.67 -43.63
C GLU A 39 -10.33 -10.92 -43.14
N ASN A 40 -11.30 -10.70 -42.24
CA ASN A 40 -12.69 -10.88 -42.63
C ASN A 40 -13.67 -10.20 -41.66
N THR A 41 -14.68 -9.58 -42.28
CA THR A 41 -15.96 -9.13 -41.72
C THR A 41 -16.61 -10.24 -40.89
N GLU A 42 -16.82 -10.01 -39.60
CA GLU A 42 -17.83 -10.71 -38.79
C GLU A 42 -18.07 -9.93 -37.48
N GLU A 43 -19.30 -10.05 -36.98
CA GLU A 43 -19.93 -9.35 -35.86
C GLU A 43 -18.99 -8.91 -34.73
N LYS A 44 -18.97 -7.60 -34.40
CA LYS A 44 -18.45 -7.11 -33.12
C LYS A 44 -19.30 -7.71 -32.00
N LYS A 45 -18.96 -8.92 -31.54
CA LYS A 45 -19.27 -9.35 -30.17
C LYS A 45 -18.76 -8.22 -29.29
N THR A 46 -19.66 -7.54 -28.60
CA THR A 46 -19.29 -6.67 -27.50
C THR A 46 -18.54 -7.55 -26.51
N GLU A 47 -17.21 -7.53 -26.56
CA GLU A 47 -16.38 -8.20 -25.54
C GLU A 47 -16.78 -7.60 -24.20
N GLN A 48 -17.62 -8.32 -23.47
CA GLN A 48 -18.02 -7.92 -22.14
C GLN A 48 -16.76 -7.93 -21.29
N LYS A 49 -16.41 -6.74 -20.79
CA LYS A 49 -15.26 -6.58 -19.91
C LYS A 49 -15.41 -7.55 -18.73
N PRO A 50 -14.36 -8.33 -18.38
CA PRO A 50 -14.46 -9.27 -17.28
C PRO A 50 -14.88 -8.56 -15.99
N PRO A 51 -15.75 -9.19 -15.17
CA PRO A 51 -16.25 -8.55 -13.95
C PRO A 51 -15.11 -8.32 -12.96
N LEU A 52 -15.21 -7.20 -12.22
CA LEU A 52 -14.29 -6.86 -11.13
C LEU A 52 -15.03 -6.93 -9.80
N TYR A 53 -14.59 -7.78 -8.89
CA TYR A 53 -15.15 -7.90 -7.55
C TYR A 53 -14.20 -7.33 -6.49
N TYR A 54 -14.74 -6.54 -5.58
CA TYR A 54 -14.06 -6.06 -4.38
C TYR A 54 -14.69 -6.76 -3.18
N ILE A 55 -13.96 -7.70 -2.57
CA ILE A 55 -14.36 -8.35 -1.33
C ILE A 55 -13.92 -7.48 -0.15
N ALA A 56 -14.88 -6.78 0.46
CA ALA A 56 -14.68 -5.90 1.59
C ALA A 56 -14.82 -6.69 2.90
N THR A 57 -13.73 -6.76 3.67
CA THR A 57 -13.70 -7.50 4.94
C THR A 57 -13.76 -6.58 6.16
N MET A 58 -13.81 -5.26 5.97
CA MET A 58 -13.99 -4.29 7.06
C MET A 58 -15.50 -4.10 7.34
N PRO A 59 -16.02 -4.60 8.48
CA PRO A 59 -17.37 -4.27 8.94
C PRO A 59 -17.49 -2.79 9.37
N SER A 60 -18.72 -2.27 9.33
CA SER A 60 -19.06 -0.91 9.77
C SER A 60 -19.60 -0.97 11.21
N TRP A 61 -18.79 -0.54 12.18
CA TRP A 61 -19.16 -0.57 13.61
C TRP A 61 -19.41 0.81 14.20
N ASP A 62 -18.72 1.82 13.67
CA ASP A 62 -18.68 3.17 14.20
C ASP A 62 -18.46 4.20 13.10
N LYS A 63 -18.54 5.49 13.46
CA LYS A 63 -18.32 6.60 12.52
C LYS A 63 -16.90 6.63 11.93
N GLU A 64 -15.90 6.05 12.59
CA GLU A 64 -14.51 6.03 12.10
C GLU A 64 -14.38 5.02 10.95
N THR A 65 -14.89 3.81 11.16
CA THR A 65 -14.96 2.72 10.17
C THR A 65 -15.86 3.09 8.99
N GLU A 66 -17.01 3.74 9.23
CA GLU A 66 -17.87 4.30 8.16
C GLU A 66 -17.09 5.27 7.26
N LYS A 67 -16.36 6.23 7.85
CA LYS A 67 -15.52 7.17 7.08
C LYS A 67 -14.41 6.46 6.30
N LYS A 68 -13.81 5.39 6.85
CA LYS A 68 -12.82 4.58 6.14
C LYS A 68 -13.46 3.88 4.94
N ILE A 69 -14.61 3.22 5.13
CA ILE A 69 -15.34 2.54 4.07
C ILE A 69 -15.73 3.53 2.96
N GLU A 70 -16.24 4.70 3.31
CA GLU A 70 -16.61 5.73 2.34
C GLU A 70 -15.41 6.19 1.50
N ARG A 71 -14.25 6.41 2.14
CA ARG A 71 -13.01 6.75 1.41
C ARG A 71 -12.62 5.66 0.40
N HIS A 72 -12.72 4.38 0.76
CA HIS A 72 -12.45 3.28 -0.17
C HIS A 72 -13.49 3.22 -1.30
N ARG A 73 -14.76 3.48 -1.01
CA ARG A 73 -15.82 3.55 -2.05
C ARG A 73 -15.55 4.68 -3.04
N VAL A 74 -15.17 5.87 -2.56
CA VAL A 74 -14.76 7.01 -3.40
C VAL A 74 -13.53 6.65 -4.23
N MET A 75 -12.50 6.04 -3.62
CA MET A 75 -11.25 5.66 -4.30
C MET A 75 -11.48 4.74 -5.51
N ARG A 76 -12.44 3.82 -5.40
CA ARG A 76 -12.78 2.87 -6.47
C ARG A 76 -13.94 3.29 -7.36
N SER A 77 -14.54 4.46 -7.11
CA SER A 77 -15.64 4.98 -7.93
C SER A 77 -15.22 5.11 -9.39
N GLY A 78 -16.07 4.66 -10.32
CA GLY A 78 -15.79 4.67 -11.76
C GLY A 78 -14.81 3.59 -12.25
N LYS A 79 -14.20 2.78 -11.38
CA LYS A 79 -13.29 1.68 -11.80
C LYS A 79 -14.02 0.40 -12.22
N GLY A 80 -15.31 0.30 -11.92
CA GLY A 80 -16.16 -0.83 -12.31
C GLY A 80 -16.21 -1.99 -11.31
N PHE A 81 -15.78 -1.77 -10.06
CA PHE A 81 -15.87 -2.78 -9.00
C PHE A 81 -17.31 -3.00 -8.51
N LEU A 82 -17.71 -4.26 -8.43
CA LEU A 82 -18.86 -4.71 -7.64
C LEU A 82 -18.38 -5.09 -6.24
N THR A 83 -19.00 -4.52 -5.21
CA THR A 83 -18.60 -4.76 -3.81
C THR A 83 -19.34 -5.98 -3.26
N LEU A 84 -18.58 -6.91 -2.67
CA LEU A 84 -19.06 -8.07 -1.91
C LEU A 84 -18.63 -7.88 -0.46
N GLU A 85 -19.59 -7.69 0.44
CA GLU A 85 -19.33 -7.48 1.87
C GLU A 85 -19.27 -8.82 2.59
N TRP A 86 -18.08 -9.45 2.57
CA TRP A 86 -17.83 -10.76 3.19
C TRP A 86 -16.79 -10.61 4.29
N TYR A 87 -17.25 -10.71 5.54
CA TYR A 87 -16.45 -10.43 6.73
C TYR A 87 -15.78 -11.66 7.33
N THR A 88 -16.40 -12.83 7.18
CA THR A 88 -15.90 -14.15 7.59
C THR A 88 -16.29 -15.20 6.56
N ASP A 89 -15.72 -16.39 6.70
CA ASP A 89 -16.06 -17.63 6.02
C ASP A 89 -16.12 -17.49 4.50
N LEU A 90 -15.00 -17.04 3.92
CA LEU A 90 -14.89 -16.90 2.47
C LEU A 90 -15.18 -18.22 1.74
N GLU A 91 -14.85 -19.36 2.33
CA GLU A 91 -15.05 -20.67 1.71
C GLU A 91 -16.55 -20.98 1.52
N ASP A 92 -17.37 -20.80 2.56
CA ASP A 92 -18.80 -21.05 2.43
C ASP A 92 -19.52 -19.95 1.66
N ARG A 93 -19.05 -18.70 1.72
CA ARG A 93 -19.53 -17.62 0.84
C ARG A 93 -19.38 -17.97 -0.63
N LEU A 94 -18.27 -18.61 -1.01
CA LEU A 94 -18.03 -19.07 -2.38
C LEU A 94 -18.91 -20.26 -2.78
N LYS A 95 -19.33 -21.10 -1.82
CA LYS A 95 -20.25 -22.22 -2.07
C LYS A 95 -21.72 -21.78 -2.09
N SER A 96 -22.03 -20.62 -1.51
CA SER A 96 -23.39 -20.11 -1.42
C SER A 96 -23.98 -19.79 -2.80
N GLY A 97 -25.31 -19.92 -2.93
CA GLY A 97 -26.03 -19.56 -4.17
C GLY A 97 -26.00 -18.05 -4.49
N ASP A 98 -25.63 -17.22 -3.51
CA ASP A 98 -25.50 -15.77 -3.66
C ASP A 98 -24.11 -15.35 -4.19
N CYS A 99 -23.17 -16.31 -4.34
CA CYS A 99 -21.87 -16.05 -4.93
C CYS A 99 -22.04 -15.71 -6.42
N PRO A 100 -21.55 -14.55 -6.89
CA PRO A 100 -21.58 -14.27 -8.32
C PRO A 100 -20.60 -15.18 -9.08
N PRO A 101 -20.78 -15.34 -10.40
CA PRO A 101 -19.84 -16.07 -11.24
C PRO A 101 -18.44 -15.47 -11.16
N MET A 102 -17.45 -16.28 -10.79
CA MET A 102 -16.06 -15.83 -10.65
C MET A 102 -15.20 -16.13 -11.88
N GLU A 103 -15.69 -16.96 -12.81
CA GLU A 103 -14.94 -17.35 -14.00
C GLU A 103 -14.58 -16.12 -14.85
N GLY A 104 -13.30 -15.98 -15.20
CA GLY A 104 -12.79 -14.81 -15.91
C GLY A 104 -12.69 -13.53 -15.08
N ALA A 105 -13.17 -13.51 -13.84
CA ALA A 105 -13.23 -12.31 -13.01
C ALA A 105 -11.85 -11.87 -12.49
N GLY A 106 -11.72 -10.57 -12.26
CA GLY A 106 -10.68 -10.00 -11.40
C GLY A 106 -11.23 -9.79 -9.98
N VAL A 107 -10.54 -10.28 -8.96
CA VAL A 107 -10.98 -10.20 -7.56
C VAL A 107 -9.92 -9.49 -6.72
N LEU A 108 -10.37 -8.50 -5.94
CA LEU A 108 -9.57 -7.82 -4.92
C LEU A 108 -10.12 -8.17 -3.54
N VAL A 109 -9.31 -8.74 -2.66
CA VAL A 109 -9.65 -8.96 -1.24
C VAL A 109 -8.97 -7.90 -0.39
N GLU A 110 -9.76 -7.08 0.31
CA GLU A 110 -9.24 -6.02 1.17
C GLU A 110 -9.97 -5.96 2.53
N CYS A 111 -9.32 -6.29 3.65
CA CYS A 111 -7.95 -6.82 3.79
C CYS A 111 -7.86 -8.07 4.69
N LEU A 112 -6.74 -8.80 4.57
CA LEU A 112 -6.46 -9.98 5.38
C LEU A 112 -6.38 -9.67 6.86
N SER A 113 -5.92 -8.48 7.25
CA SER A 113 -5.83 -8.06 8.65
C SER A 113 -7.19 -8.05 9.32
N ASN A 114 -8.20 -7.44 8.67
CA ASN A 114 -9.57 -7.44 9.17
C ASN A 114 -10.19 -8.84 9.08
N LEU A 115 -9.99 -9.56 7.98
CA LEU A 115 -10.53 -10.91 7.84
C LEU A 115 -9.99 -11.83 8.95
N THR A 116 -8.69 -11.78 9.24
CA THR A 116 -8.06 -12.54 10.32
C THR A 116 -8.66 -12.17 11.67
N ALA A 117 -8.83 -10.87 11.96
CA ALA A 117 -9.46 -10.43 13.19
C ALA A 117 -10.93 -10.89 13.29
N ASN A 118 -11.69 -10.79 12.20
CA ASN A 118 -13.09 -11.21 12.17
C ASN A 118 -13.21 -12.72 12.42
N GLU A 119 -12.39 -13.53 11.77
CA GLU A 119 -12.36 -14.98 11.97
C GLU A 119 -11.98 -15.38 13.40
N MET A 120 -11.11 -14.60 14.06
CA MET A 120 -10.72 -14.86 15.45
C MET A 120 -11.80 -14.48 16.45
N TYR A 121 -12.53 -13.39 16.23
CA TYR A 121 -13.29 -12.72 17.28
C TYR A 121 -14.80 -12.64 17.06
N MET A 122 -15.30 -12.79 15.82
CA MET A 122 -16.75 -12.82 15.57
C MET A 122 -17.33 -14.20 15.89
N GLU A 123 -18.60 -14.25 16.29
CA GLU A 123 -19.32 -15.51 16.55
C GLU A 123 -19.38 -16.43 15.32
N SER A 124 -19.39 -15.84 14.11
CA SER A 124 -19.37 -16.56 12.83
C SER A 124 -17.97 -16.92 12.35
N GLY A 125 -16.93 -16.61 13.12
CA GLY A 125 -15.54 -16.83 12.76
C GLY A 125 -15.05 -18.24 13.11
N ALA A 126 -13.96 -18.65 12.47
CA ALA A 126 -13.33 -19.95 12.67
C ALA A 126 -12.62 -20.12 14.04
N GLY A 127 -12.44 -19.06 14.82
CA GLY A 127 -11.80 -19.10 16.14
C GLY A 127 -10.38 -19.66 16.06
N GLU A 128 -10.12 -20.79 16.75
CA GLU A 128 -8.80 -21.44 16.75
C GLU A 128 -8.32 -21.86 15.35
N GLY A 129 -9.24 -22.17 14.43
CA GLY A 129 -8.93 -22.57 13.05
C GLY A 129 -8.78 -21.40 12.06
N THR A 130 -8.57 -20.17 12.56
CA THR A 130 -8.53 -18.95 11.74
C THR A 130 -7.54 -19.04 10.57
N ALA A 131 -6.29 -19.42 10.85
CA ALA A 131 -5.24 -19.39 9.83
C ALA A 131 -5.57 -20.32 8.66
N GLU A 132 -6.03 -21.52 8.97
CA GLU A 132 -6.43 -22.53 8.00
C GLU A 132 -7.68 -22.10 7.22
N ALA A 133 -8.68 -21.52 7.89
CA ALA A 133 -9.91 -21.05 7.26
C ALA A 133 -9.64 -19.92 6.25
N VAL A 134 -8.86 -18.91 6.63
CA VAL A 134 -8.50 -17.80 5.74
C VAL A 134 -7.71 -18.30 4.54
N VAL A 135 -6.69 -19.14 4.76
CA VAL A 135 -5.90 -19.72 3.67
C VAL A 135 -6.78 -20.51 2.71
N ARG A 136 -7.66 -21.39 3.21
CA ARG A 136 -8.57 -22.17 2.35
C ARG A 136 -9.46 -21.26 1.50
N GLY A 137 -10.07 -20.24 2.12
CA GLY A 137 -10.93 -19.29 1.42
C GLY A 137 -10.21 -18.52 0.31
N ILE A 138 -9.00 -18.01 0.57
CA ILE A 138 -8.19 -17.31 -0.44
C ILE A 138 -7.74 -18.26 -1.56
N MET A 139 -7.37 -19.49 -1.23
CA MET A 139 -6.97 -20.49 -2.22
C MET A 139 -8.15 -20.98 -3.08
N GLU A 140 -9.36 -21.01 -2.53
CA GLU A 140 -10.58 -21.24 -3.30
C GLU A 140 -10.84 -20.08 -4.27
N LEU A 141 -10.71 -18.83 -3.83
CA LEU A 141 -10.77 -17.66 -4.73
C LEU A 141 -9.75 -17.75 -5.87
N LYS A 142 -8.49 -18.08 -5.55
CA LYS A 142 -7.40 -18.26 -6.52
C LYS A 142 -7.77 -19.28 -7.61
N ARG A 143 -8.51 -20.34 -7.25
CA ARG A 143 -8.96 -21.38 -8.19
C ARG A 143 -10.15 -20.96 -9.06
N ARG A 144 -10.99 -20.03 -8.60
CA ARG A 144 -12.24 -19.66 -9.26
C ARG A 144 -12.18 -18.40 -10.13
N CYS A 145 -11.20 -17.53 -9.90
CA CYS A 145 -11.05 -16.28 -10.65
C CYS A 145 -9.80 -16.28 -11.54
N ALA A 146 -9.78 -15.40 -12.55
CA ALA A 146 -8.63 -15.27 -13.45
C ALA A 146 -7.46 -14.53 -12.77
N HIS A 147 -7.79 -13.47 -12.03
CA HIS A 147 -6.82 -12.61 -11.37
C HIS A 147 -7.25 -12.32 -9.93
N LEU A 148 -6.34 -12.54 -8.99
CA LEU A 148 -6.57 -12.31 -7.56
C LEU A 148 -5.51 -11.35 -7.03
N VAL A 149 -5.94 -10.24 -6.43
CA VAL A 149 -5.09 -9.35 -5.66
C VAL A 149 -5.56 -9.40 -4.20
N VAL A 150 -4.64 -9.65 -3.28
CA VAL A 150 -4.94 -9.77 -1.85
C VAL A 150 -4.15 -8.72 -1.08
N VAL A 151 -4.83 -7.88 -0.31
CA VAL A 151 -4.21 -6.83 0.49
C VAL A 151 -4.05 -7.30 1.94
N THR A 152 -2.84 -7.14 2.48
CA THR A 152 -2.51 -7.38 3.89
C THR A 152 -1.78 -6.16 4.48
N ASN A 153 -1.75 -6.03 5.80
CA ASN A 153 -1.01 -4.95 6.46
C ASN A 153 0.28 -5.48 7.07
N ASP A 154 1.33 -4.66 7.03
CA ASP A 154 2.51 -4.88 7.87
C ASP A 154 2.21 -4.38 9.29
N VAL A 155 2.13 -5.30 10.24
CA VAL A 155 1.84 -5.03 11.66
C VAL A 155 2.97 -5.52 12.59
N PHE A 156 4.14 -5.83 12.02
CA PHE A 156 5.19 -6.58 12.74
C PHE A 156 6.33 -5.70 13.27
N ALA A 157 6.28 -4.38 13.02
CA ALA A 157 7.40 -3.46 13.29
C ALA A 157 7.20 -2.55 14.52
N GLU A 158 6.32 -2.92 15.46
CA GLU A 158 6.12 -2.16 16.69
C GLU A 158 7.15 -2.46 17.78
N SER A 159 7.46 -1.44 18.60
CA SER A 159 8.43 -1.55 19.71
C SER A 159 7.80 -1.96 21.04
N ALA A 160 6.49 -1.94 21.16
CA ALA A 160 5.78 -2.30 22.40
C ALA A 160 5.73 -3.83 22.59
N SER A 161 5.57 -4.27 23.84
CA SER A 161 5.45 -5.69 24.17
C SER A 161 4.05 -6.21 23.83
N ASP A 162 3.99 -7.35 23.14
CA ASP A 162 2.73 -7.99 22.78
C ASP A 162 2.00 -8.59 23.98
N THR A 163 0.72 -8.28 24.12
CA THR A 163 -0.18 -9.09 24.95
C THR A 163 -0.35 -10.49 24.35
N PRO A 164 -0.81 -11.50 25.12
CA PRO A 164 -1.11 -12.83 24.57
C PRO A 164 -2.03 -12.81 23.36
N GLU A 165 -3.06 -11.96 23.39
CA GLU A 165 -4.04 -11.80 22.31
C GLU A 165 -3.40 -11.18 21.07
N MET A 166 -2.58 -10.13 21.25
CA MET A 166 -1.83 -9.50 20.16
C MET A 166 -0.88 -10.49 19.50
N ARG A 167 -0.19 -11.30 20.30
CA ARG A 167 0.71 -12.35 19.82
C ARG A 167 -0.04 -13.38 18.99
N GLN A 168 -1.17 -13.89 19.47
CA GLN A 168 -1.99 -14.86 18.75
C GLN A 168 -2.46 -14.31 17.39
N TYR A 169 -2.92 -13.06 17.37
CA TYR A 169 -3.32 -12.39 16.12
C TYR A 169 -2.15 -12.27 15.13
N LYS A 170 -0.98 -11.79 15.59
CA LYS A 170 0.21 -11.68 14.74
C LYS A 170 0.71 -13.04 14.26
N GLU A 171 0.66 -14.07 15.08
CA GLU A 171 1.01 -15.43 14.68
C GLU A 171 0.08 -15.96 13.59
N ASN A 172 -1.24 -15.78 13.73
CA ASN A 172 -2.21 -16.17 12.71
C ASN A 172 -2.00 -15.38 11.41
N LEU A 173 -1.92 -14.05 11.46
CA LEU A 173 -1.69 -13.22 10.28
C LEU A 173 -0.34 -13.52 9.63
N GLY A 174 0.70 -13.77 10.43
CA GLY A 174 2.03 -14.16 9.97
C GLY A 174 2.03 -15.49 9.23
N LYS A 175 1.36 -16.51 9.78
CA LYS A 175 1.17 -17.82 9.12
C LYS A 175 0.42 -17.66 7.79
N ILE A 176 -0.69 -16.93 7.79
CA ILE A 176 -1.49 -16.64 6.58
C ILE A 176 -0.60 -15.94 5.53
N ASN A 177 0.09 -14.86 5.91
CA ASN A 177 0.94 -14.09 4.99
C ASN A 177 2.06 -14.96 4.40
N GLN A 178 2.71 -15.82 5.19
CA GLN A 178 3.78 -16.70 4.70
C GLN A 178 3.25 -17.71 3.68
N VAL A 179 2.12 -18.37 3.97
CA VAL A 179 1.50 -19.32 3.04
C VAL A 179 1.09 -18.63 1.75
N LEU A 180 0.37 -17.51 1.84
CA LEU A 180 -0.11 -16.79 0.66
C LEU A 180 1.02 -16.15 -0.15
N ALA A 181 2.10 -15.69 0.49
CA ALA A 181 3.29 -15.22 -0.21
C ALA A 181 4.01 -16.37 -0.95
N GLY A 182 4.03 -17.57 -0.37
CA GLY A 182 4.51 -18.78 -1.03
C GLY A 182 3.72 -19.10 -2.30
N GLU A 183 2.40 -18.96 -2.24
CA GLU A 183 1.45 -19.25 -3.32
C GLU A 183 1.28 -18.12 -4.35
N ALA A 184 1.61 -16.88 -4.01
CA ALA A 184 1.46 -15.74 -4.90
C ALA A 184 2.50 -15.76 -6.03
N ASP A 185 2.09 -15.38 -7.23
CA ASP A 185 3.02 -15.18 -8.36
C ASP A 185 3.89 -13.93 -8.12
N ARG A 186 3.34 -12.93 -7.42
CA ARG A 186 4.03 -11.68 -7.07
C ARG A 186 3.73 -11.27 -5.63
N VAL A 187 4.74 -10.75 -4.95
CA VAL A 187 4.57 -10.07 -3.65
C VAL A 187 5.11 -8.66 -3.79
N THR A 188 4.28 -7.67 -3.49
CA THR A 188 4.63 -6.25 -3.59
C THR A 188 4.43 -5.58 -2.23
N GLU A 189 5.47 -4.95 -1.72
CA GLU A 189 5.38 -4.05 -0.57
C GLU A 189 5.20 -2.62 -1.08
N VAL A 190 4.17 -1.92 -0.61
CA VAL A 190 3.95 -0.52 -0.99
C VAL A 190 4.48 0.38 0.13
N VAL A 191 5.52 1.17 -0.18
CA VAL A 191 6.17 2.10 0.73
C VAL A 191 5.88 3.52 0.28
N ARG A 192 5.04 4.25 1.01
CA ARG A 192 4.65 5.65 0.69
C ARG A 192 4.16 5.82 -0.76
N GLY A 193 3.29 4.93 -1.21
CA GLY A 193 2.74 4.89 -2.57
C GLY A 193 3.66 4.27 -3.61
N ILE A 194 4.91 3.92 -3.25
CA ILE A 194 5.90 3.37 -4.17
C ILE A 194 5.87 1.84 -4.06
N PRO A 195 5.46 1.11 -5.12
CA PRO A 195 5.48 -0.34 -5.12
C PRO A 195 6.92 -0.88 -5.21
N CYS A 196 7.32 -1.67 -4.23
CA CYS A 196 8.59 -2.36 -4.13
C CYS A 196 8.35 -3.86 -4.28
N THR A 197 8.81 -4.46 -5.38
CA THR A 197 8.63 -5.90 -5.62
C THR A 197 9.53 -6.72 -4.67
N VAL A 198 8.91 -7.58 -3.87
CA VAL A 198 9.57 -8.51 -2.93
C VAL A 198 9.75 -9.89 -3.58
N LYS A 199 8.74 -10.37 -4.30
CA LYS A 199 8.77 -11.63 -5.05
C LYS A 199 8.36 -11.38 -6.49
N LYS A 200 9.15 -11.88 -7.44
CA LYS A 200 8.86 -11.84 -8.88
C LYS A 200 8.21 -13.16 -9.35
N PRO A 201 7.45 -13.13 -10.47
CA PRO A 201 6.95 -14.35 -11.10
C PRO A 201 8.09 -15.30 -11.49
N ALA A 202 7.87 -16.61 -11.35
CA ALA A 202 8.84 -17.61 -11.77
C ALA A 202 9.11 -17.53 -13.29
N GLY A 203 10.37 -17.59 -13.70
CA GLY A 203 10.78 -17.52 -15.11
C GLY A 203 11.13 -16.12 -15.63
N VAL A 204 11.05 -15.08 -14.79
CA VAL A 204 11.64 -13.77 -15.09
C VAL A 204 13.02 -13.72 -14.44
N GLU A 205 14.04 -14.19 -15.17
CA GLU A 205 15.43 -13.93 -14.78
C GLU A 205 15.64 -12.42 -14.73
N THR A 206 16.16 -11.96 -13.59
CA THR A 206 16.70 -10.61 -13.53
C THR A 206 18.02 -10.69 -14.28
N LEU A 207 18.06 -10.21 -15.51
CA LEU A 207 19.26 -9.48 -15.92
C LEU A 207 19.43 -8.44 -14.81
N CYS A 208 20.45 -8.62 -13.97
CA CYS A 208 20.99 -7.53 -13.19
C CYS A 208 21.56 -6.55 -14.21
N THR A 209 20.70 -5.80 -14.89
CA THR A 209 21.14 -4.58 -15.53
C THR A 209 21.32 -3.59 -14.39
N GLU A 210 22.58 -3.40 -14.04
CA GLU A 210 23.12 -2.08 -13.83
C GLU A 210 22.75 -1.20 -15.05
N GLU A 211 21.47 -0.89 -15.26
CA GLU A 211 21.05 0.21 -16.13
C GLU A 211 21.01 1.48 -15.28
N GLN A 212 22.16 1.74 -14.64
CA GLN A 212 22.54 3.05 -14.17
C GLN A 212 23.49 3.62 -15.21
N GLY A 213 22.93 4.29 -16.23
CA GLY A 213 23.75 5.07 -17.14
C GLY A 213 23.33 5.04 -18.60
N GLU A 214 22.05 5.22 -18.92
CA GLU A 214 21.66 5.50 -20.32
C GLU A 214 20.29 6.22 -20.40
N THR A 215 20.05 7.21 -19.53
CA THR A 215 18.98 8.21 -19.74
C THR A 215 19.48 9.65 -19.56
N GLU A 216 20.79 9.85 -19.41
CA GLU A 216 21.37 11.17 -19.12
C GLU A 216 21.48 12.10 -20.33
N ILE A 217 21.37 11.60 -21.56
CA ILE A 217 21.60 12.41 -22.77
C ILE A 217 20.29 12.88 -23.44
N ARG A 218 19.14 12.29 -23.13
CA ARG A 218 17.84 12.66 -23.75
C ARG A 218 16.89 13.47 -22.87
N MET A 219 17.25 13.71 -21.60
CA MET A 219 16.47 14.45 -20.61
C MET A 219 16.90 15.92 -20.40
N GLN A 220 17.81 16.44 -21.22
CA GLN A 220 18.34 17.80 -21.05
C GLN A 220 17.47 18.91 -21.65
N THR A 221 16.36 18.58 -22.33
CA THR A 221 15.54 19.60 -23.04
C THR A 221 14.10 19.74 -22.57
N GLU A 222 13.64 19.01 -21.54
CA GLU A 222 12.23 19.08 -21.05
C GLU A 222 12.06 19.10 -19.52
N ARG A 223 13.11 19.32 -18.72
CA ARG A 223 13.01 19.38 -17.24
C ARG A 223 12.70 20.79 -16.70
N LYS A 224 11.51 21.31 -17.03
CA LYS A 224 11.00 22.58 -16.49
C LYS A 224 9.77 22.41 -15.59
N ASP A 225 9.67 21.26 -14.95
CA ASP A 225 8.72 20.99 -13.87
C ASP A 225 9.51 20.41 -12.70
N ARG A 226 10.13 21.30 -11.92
CA ARG A 226 11.17 20.93 -10.95
C ARG A 226 10.51 20.35 -9.70
N ARG A 227 10.50 19.03 -9.61
CA ARG A 227 10.23 18.28 -8.37
C ARG A 227 11.34 18.61 -7.36
N HIS A 228 10.98 19.10 -6.18
CA HIS A 228 11.93 19.65 -5.21
C HIS A 228 11.96 18.93 -3.85
N VAL A 229 11.11 17.92 -3.65
CA VAL A 229 11.05 17.16 -2.39
C VAL A 229 11.93 15.91 -2.48
N LYS A 230 12.77 15.69 -1.46
CA LYS A 230 13.61 14.49 -1.29
C LYS A 230 13.23 13.83 0.03
N ILE A 231 12.93 12.53 -0.01
CA ILE A 231 12.42 11.80 1.16
C ILE A 231 13.43 10.72 1.57
N ILE A 232 13.64 10.61 2.88
CA ILE A 232 14.38 9.52 3.51
C ILE A 232 13.46 8.91 4.57
N THR A 233 13.06 7.66 4.35
CA THR A 233 12.12 6.96 5.22
C THR A 233 12.63 5.59 5.67
N GLY A 234 11.95 4.96 6.62
CA GLY A 234 12.36 3.73 7.26
C GLY A 234 11.92 3.64 8.72
N GLY A 235 12.08 2.47 9.33
CA GLY A 235 11.71 2.23 10.73
C GLY A 235 12.48 3.08 11.75
N ALA A 236 12.01 3.06 12.99
CA ALA A 236 12.67 3.77 14.08
C ALA A 236 14.12 3.29 14.29
N TYR A 237 15.00 4.22 14.67
CA TYR A 237 16.41 3.97 14.98
C TYR A 237 17.27 3.36 13.85
N GLN A 238 16.78 3.32 12.60
CA GLN A 238 17.50 2.74 11.46
C GLN A 238 18.65 3.62 10.89
N GLY A 239 19.09 4.68 11.60
CA GLY A 239 20.19 5.53 11.14
C GLY A 239 19.84 6.55 10.04
N LYS A 240 18.54 6.83 9.80
CA LYS A 240 18.06 7.72 8.74
C LYS A 240 18.72 9.10 8.73
N LEU A 241 18.79 9.77 9.88
CA LEU A 241 19.38 11.12 9.97
C LEU A 241 20.89 11.12 9.69
N ALA A 242 21.60 10.08 10.13
CA ALA A 242 23.02 9.93 9.83
C ALA A 242 23.25 9.71 8.33
N TYR A 243 22.44 8.84 7.70
CA TYR A 243 22.43 8.64 6.26
C TYR A 243 22.15 9.96 5.51
N ALA A 244 21.13 10.70 5.94
CA ALA A 244 20.72 11.97 5.34
C ALA A 244 21.82 13.04 5.41
N ARG A 245 22.47 13.20 6.56
CA ARG A 245 23.57 14.15 6.76
C ARG A 245 24.79 13.84 5.90
N ARG A 246 25.08 12.56 5.67
CA ARG A 246 26.15 12.15 4.75
C ARG A 246 25.80 12.49 3.30
N LEU A 247 24.54 12.31 2.92
CA LEU A 247 24.07 12.58 1.56
C LEU A 247 23.95 14.10 1.28
N TYR A 248 23.62 14.89 2.31
CA TYR A 248 23.41 16.35 2.22
C TYR A 248 24.18 17.10 3.32
N PRO A 249 25.53 17.17 3.23
CA PRO A 249 26.37 17.72 4.31
C PRO A 249 26.25 19.24 4.50
N GLY A 250 25.76 19.98 3.50
CA GLY A 250 25.64 21.45 3.53
C GLY A 250 24.28 21.98 4.00
N MET A 251 23.38 21.11 4.46
CA MET A 251 22.00 21.50 4.81
C MET A 251 21.85 21.89 6.27
N THR A 252 21.02 22.90 6.52
CA THR A 252 20.55 23.26 7.87
C THR A 252 19.37 22.37 8.23
N TRP A 253 19.53 21.58 9.29
CA TRP A 253 18.53 20.60 9.73
C TRP A 253 17.63 21.16 10.82
N THR A 254 16.34 21.25 10.52
CA THR A 254 15.28 21.59 11.47
C THR A 254 14.79 20.34 12.22
N ASP A 255 14.67 20.42 13.54
CA ASP A 255 14.13 19.35 14.38
C ASP A 255 12.60 19.39 14.39
N GLY A 256 11.97 18.40 13.76
CA GLY A 256 10.51 18.25 13.72
C GLY A 256 9.86 18.05 15.09
N LYS A 257 10.61 17.68 16.13
CA LYS A 257 10.08 17.55 17.51
C LYS A 257 9.88 18.89 18.20
N SER A 258 10.72 19.89 17.90
CA SER A 258 10.81 21.12 18.69
C SER A 258 10.69 22.41 17.87
N CYS A 259 10.79 22.36 16.54
CA CYS A 259 10.65 23.55 15.71
C CYS A 259 9.26 24.18 15.84
N ARG A 260 9.16 25.48 15.54
CA ARG A 260 7.87 26.16 15.50
C ARG A 260 7.06 25.65 14.30
N LEU A 261 5.73 25.65 14.42
CA LEU A 261 4.87 25.13 13.34
C LEU A 261 4.99 25.95 12.04
N ASP A 262 5.25 27.25 12.13
CA ASP A 262 5.46 28.14 10.97
C ASP A 262 6.84 27.95 10.30
N GLU A 263 7.82 27.42 11.03
CA GLU A 263 9.17 27.16 10.52
C GLU A 263 9.17 26.10 9.41
N ILE A 264 8.18 25.19 9.41
CA ILE A 264 8.04 24.18 8.37
C ILE A 264 7.86 24.80 6.98
N GLY A 265 7.34 26.03 6.89
CA GLY A 265 7.16 26.76 5.63
C GLY A 265 8.48 27.23 5.03
N ILE A 266 9.53 27.42 5.83
CA ILE A 266 10.80 28.00 5.38
C ILE A 266 12.03 27.08 5.51
N CYS A 267 11.93 25.96 6.23
CA CYS A 267 13.06 25.05 6.40
C CYS A 267 13.43 24.33 5.09
N SER A 268 14.73 24.08 4.87
CA SER A 268 15.23 23.33 3.70
C SER A 268 15.44 21.83 3.99
N ALA A 269 15.59 21.45 5.26
CA ALA A 269 15.67 20.05 5.67
C ALA A 269 15.04 19.86 7.05
N VAL A 270 14.21 18.83 7.21
CA VAL A 270 13.54 18.49 8.47
C VAL A 270 13.76 17.02 8.81
N TYR A 271 14.06 16.73 10.08
CA TYR A 271 14.10 15.37 10.60
C TYR A 271 13.08 15.15 11.70
N ALA A 272 12.80 13.90 12.04
CA ALA A 272 11.69 13.53 12.92
C ALA A 272 10.36 14.12 12.43
N PHE A 273 10.15 14.11 11.10
CA PHE A 273 8.98 14.75 10.50
C PHE A 273 7.64 14.15 10.96
N HIS A 274 7.61 12.85 11.27
CA HIS A 274 6.45 12.22 11.89
C HIS A 274 6.05 12.92 13.21
N GLU A 275 7.00 13.29 14.07
CA GLU A 275 6.71 14.05 15.30
C GLU A 275 6.21 15.46 15.01
N PHE A 276 6.67 16.08 13.92
CA PHE A 276 6.10 17.34 13.46
C PHE A 276 4.62 17.17 13.08
N VAL A 277 4.29 16.14 12.30
CA VAL A 277 2.91 15.82 11.93
C VAL A 277 2.05 15.59 13.17
N LYS A 278 2.57 14.89 14.19
CA LYS A 278 1.86 14.69 15.46
C LYS A 278 1.47 16.03 16.09
N ARG A 279 2.44 16.93 16.31
CA ARG A 279 2.20 18.26 16.90
C ARG A 279 1.28 19.12 16.04
N TRP A 280 1.36 18.98 14.72
CA TRP A 280 0.50 19.69 13.78
C TRP A 280 -0.98 19.29 13.97
N LEU A 281 -1.24 17.99 14.08
CA LEU A 281 -2.59 17.46 14.33
C LEU A 281 -3.08 17.77 15.75
N GLU A 282 -2.21 17.70 16.76
CA GLU A 282 -2.53 18.12 18.15
C GLU A 282 -2.95 19.60 18.23
N ALA A 283 -2.41 20.45 17.34
CA ALA A 283 -2.81 21.84 17.20
C ALA A 283 -4.15 22.05 16.46
N GLY A 284 -4.86 20.97 16.13
CA GLY A 284 -6.16 21.00 15.44
C GLY A 284 -6.09 21.37 13.97
N ARG A 285 -4.90 21.31 13.36
CA ARG A 285 -4.69 21.63 11.93
C ARG A 285 -4.88 20.40 11.06
N SER A 286 -5.24 20.62 9.79
CA SER A 286 -5.53 19.53 8.86
C SER A 286 -4.27 18.99 8.17
N SER A 287 -4.28 17.70 7.79
CA SER A 287 -3.23 17.09 6.98
C SER A 287 -3.17 17.66 5.55
N ALA A 288 -4.31 18.11 5.01
CA ALA A 288 -4.38 18.79 3.72
C ALA A 288 -3.61 20.10 3.72
N GLU A 289 -3.82 20.95 4.74
CA GLU A 289 -3.08 22.21 4.92
C GLU A 289 -1.56 21.97 4.95
N LEU A 290 -1.10 20.96 5.70
CA LEU A 290 0.32 20.63 5.75
C LEU A 290 0.83 20.10 4.41
N THR A 291 0.07 19.25 3.73
CA THR A 291 0.47 18.68 2.43
C THR A 291 0.60 19.78 1.38
N ASP A 292 -0.37 20.68 1.30
CA ASP A 292 -0.35 21.78 0.34
C ASP A 292 0.83 22.71 0.58
N LEU A 293 1.09 23.08 1.85
CA LEU A 293 2.24 23.90 2.26
C LEU A 293 3.59 23.27 1.86
N LEU A 294 3.70 21.95 1.95
CA LEU A 294 4.93 21.22 1.64
C LEU A 294 5.12 20.96 0.14
N LEU A 295 4.07 21.08 -0.65
CA LEU A 295 4.07 20.86 -2.09
C LEU A 295 4.18 22.15 -2.91
N GLU A 296 4.40 23.30 -2.27
CA GLU A 296 4.66 24.57 -2.95
C GLU A 296 5.90 24.48 -3.86
N GLU A 297 5.72 24.81 -5.15
CA GLU A 297 6.64 24.50 -6.26
C GLU A 297 8.03 25.16 -6.17
N THR A 298 8.25 26.10 -5.27
CA THR A 298 9.50 26.87 -5.22
C THR A 298 10.52 26.33 -4.21
N LYS A 299 10.15 25.29 -3.46
CA LYS A 299 10.87 24.91 -2.26
C LYS A 299 11.59 23.57 -2.36
N GLU A 300 12.92 23.63 -2.36
CA GLU A 300 13.74 22.44 -2.09
C GLU A 300 13.62 22.04 -0.62
N LEU A 301 13.12 20.82 -0.39
CA LEU A 301 12.86 20.30 0.94
C LEU A 301 13.31 18.84 1.07
N ILE A 302 14.15 18.58 2.06
CA ILE A 302 14.56 17.23 2.44
C ILE A 302 13.81 16.80 3.71
N ILE A 303 13.14 15.65 3.65
CA ILE A 303 12.30 15.14 4.74
C ILE A 303 12.85 13.80 5.22
N VAL A 304 13.19 13.71 6.51
CA VAL A 304 13.52 12.45 7.19
C VAL A 304 12.36 12.05 8.10
N CYS A 305 11.70 10.92 7.78
CA CYS A 305 10.44 10.52 8.41
C CYS A 305 10.39 9.02 8.75
N ASP A 306 9.84 8.68 9.92
CA ASP A 306 9.69 7.30 10.37
C ASP A 306 8.44 6.66 9.79
N GLU A 307 8.52 5.37 9.49
CA GLU A 307 7.39 4.54 9.06
C GLU A 307 6.56 4.06 10.26
N ILE A 308 5.79 4.96 10.85
CA ILE A 308 4.92 4.68 12.01
C ILE A 308 3.63 3.91 11.67
N GLY A 309 3.40 3.63 10.38
CA GLY A 309 2.24 2.88 9.91
C GLY A 309 2.38 1.37 10.06
N CYS A 310 3.58 0.87 10.32
CA CYS A 310 3.90 -0.56 10.41
C CYS A 310 3.87 -1.02 11.87
N GLY A 311 2.75 -1.60 12.30
CA GLY A 311 2.47 -1.95 13.69
C GLY A 311 0.97 -2.20 13.91
N LEU A 312 0.60 -2.73 15.07
CA LEU A 312 -0.81 -2.89 15.42
C LEU A 312 -1.50 -1.53 15.55
N VAL A 313 -2.81 -1.54 15.36
CA VAL A 313 -3.62 -0.33 15.40
C VAL A 313 -3.82 0.07 16.87
N PRO A 314 -3.42 1.30 17.29
CA PRO A 314 -3.59 1.75 18.67
C PRO A 314 -5.05 1.83 19.13
N VAL A 315 -5.29 1.69 20.43
CA VAL A 315 -6.62 1.90 21.06
C VAL A 315 -6.99 3.38 21.14
N ASP A 316 -6.00 4.26 21.25
CA ASP A 316 -6.23 5.71 21.21
C ASP A 316 -6.57 6.18 19.80
N ALA A 317 -7.66 6.95 19.67
CA ALA A 317 -8.16 7.41 18.38
C ALA A 317 -7.22 8.42 17.71
N PHE A 318 -6.57 9.27 18.49
CA PHE A 318 -5.63 10.25 17.96
C PHE A 318 -4.37 9.56 17.42
N GLU A 319 -3.80 8.59 18.12
CA GLU A 319 -2.66 7.81 17.64
C GLU A 319 -2.99 7.05 16.33
N ARG A 320 -4.24 6.55 16.19
CA ARG A 320 -4.73 5.95 14.93
C ARG A 320 -4.83 6.96 13.79
N GLU A 321 -5.33 8.16 14.06
CA GLU A 321 -5.43 9.23 13.08
C GLU A 321 -4.03 9.70 12.67
N TYR A 322 -3.17 10.01 13.64
CA TYR A 322 -1.80 10.44 13.44
C TYR A 322 -0.99 9.51 12.54
N ARG A 323 -1.00 8.19 12.80
CA ARG A 323 -0.28 7.21 11.96
C ARG A 323 -0.79 7.18 10.52
N GLU A 324 -2.10 7.28 10.34
CA GLU A 324 -2.76 7.22 9.04
C GLU A 324 -2.50 8.50 8.23
N GLU A 325 -2.68 9.67 8.85
CA GLU A 325 -2.43 10.97 8.22
C GLU A 325 -0.94 11.15 7.88
N THR A 326 -0.02 10.74 8.76
CA THR A 326 1.42 10.71 8.44
C THR A 326 1.70 9.82 7.23
N GLY A 327 1.05 8.65 7.17
CA GLY A 327 1.04 7.76 6.02
C GLY A 327 0.73 8.48 4.71
N ARG A 328 -0.41 9.17 4.69
CA ARG A 328 -0.96 9.85 3.51
C ARG A 328 -0.16 11.05 3.08
N ILE A 329 0.23 11.93 4.02
CA ILE A 329 1.10 13.07 3.74
C ILE A 329 2.37 12.56 3.05
N MET A 330 3.04 11.56 3.62
CA MET A 330 4.26 11.01 3.03
C MET A 330 4.02 10.36 1.65
N THR A 331 2.86 9.75 1.42
CA THR A 331 2.48 9.20 0.11
C THR A 331 2.29 10.30 -0.94
N ALA A 332 1.57 11.37 -0.60
CA ALA A 332 1.38 12.53 -1.48
C ALA A 332 2.72 13.23 -1.80
N LEU A 333 3.58 13.39 -0.79
CA LEU A 333 4.92 13.95 -0.97
C LEU A 333 5.78 13.04 -1.85
N ALA A 334 5.73 11.73 -1.66
CA ALA A 334 6.48 10.76 -2.46
C ALA A 334 6.04 10.73 -3.93
N GLU A 335 4.76 10.99 -4.22
CA GLU A 335 4.24 11.11 -5.58
C GLU A 335 4.89 12.26 -6.37
N ARG A 336 5.26 13.35 -5.68
CA ARG A 336 5.95 14.51 -6.26
C ARG A 336 7.45 14.56 -5.96
N ALA A 337 7.98 13.59 -5.23
CA ALA A 337 9.38 13.57 -4.86
C ALA A 337 10.31 13.37 -6.06
N GLU A 338 11.43 14.08 -6.04
CA GLU A 338 12.57 13.87 -6.93
C GLU A 338 13.29 12.57 -6.59
N ARG A 339 13.39 12.26 -5.29
CA ARG A 339 14.12 11.12 -4.76
C ARG A 339 13.43 10.57 -3.52
N VAL A 340 13.31 9.25 -3.41
CA VAL A 340 12.90 8.59 -2.16
C VAL A 340 13.88 7.48 -1.83
N ASP A 341 14.49 7.55 -0.64
CA ASP A 341 15.35 6.50 -0.10
C ASP A 341 14.68 5.82 1.09
N ARG A 342 14.69 4.49 1.10
CA ARG A 342 14.36 3.67 2.28
C ARG A 342 15.64 3.27 2.99
N VAL A 343 15.73 3.52 4.29
CA VAL A 343 16.91 3.18 5.10
C VAL A 343 16.59 2.03 6.06
N VAL A 344 17.37 0.97 5.97
CA VAL A 344 17.34 -0.21 6.84
C VAL A 344 18.75 -0.48 7.32
N CYS A 345 18.95 -0.61 8.64
CA CYS A 345 20.25 -0.83 9.27
C CYS A 345 21.33 0.17 8.83
N GLY A 346 20.96 1.45 8.60
CA GLY A 346 21.87 2.50 8.12
C GLY A 346 22.19 2.43 6.62
N ILE A 347 21.67 1.44 5.90
CA ILE A 347 21.85 1.25 4.46
C ILE A 347 20.65 1.87 3.75
N GLY A 348 20.89 2.87 2.91
CA GLY A 348 19.84 3.51 2.11
C GLY A 348 19.73 2.90 0.73
N THR A 349 18.53 2.47 0.37
CA THR A 349 18.15 1.99 -0.97
C THR A 349 17.24 3.02 -1.61
N ARG A 350 17.61 3.51 -2.80
CA ARG A 350 16.74 4.39 -3.57
C ARG A 350 15.56 3.58 -4.13
N ILE A 351 14.34 4.00 -3.82
CA ILE A 351 13.10 3.40 -4.31
C ILE A 351 12.35 4.29 -5.31
N ARG A 352 12.76 5.56 -5.46
CA ARG A 352 12.32 6.49 -6.50
C ARG A 352 13.43 7.45 -6.92
#